data_AF-A0A838IF67-F1
#
_entry.id   AF-A0A838IF67-F1
#
_cell.length_a   1.000
_cell.length_b   1.000
_cell.length_c   1.000
_cell.angle_alpha   90.00
_cell.angle_beta   90.00
_cell.angle_gamma   90.00
#
_symmetry.space_group_name_H-M   'P 1'
#
loop_
_entity.id
_entity.type
_entity.pdbx_description
1 polymer ?
#
loop_
_entity_poly.entity_id
_entity_poly.type
_entity_poly.pdbx_seq_one_letter_code
_entity_poly.pdbx_strand_id
1 'polypeptide(L)'
;MLGGRWVKSVIAVLVVLAAVPAGAVAQDTARYILPPGNYGGLPFTANSTDQLPLYDALTPLRGNVTAADIDRYYLPENFEPIGPTTEEDTGRPGLRLVYDQYGIPHVYGKTRADVAFGAGWTTARDRQLLLAVGRYPARVAAADVPGIDAFSLVTSGKTFTPSPQAEALITKQRKLIVKTYGAKGRQIIADAKAYADGLNAWNKKNGRLQDQPPASVNDVIAVTAFIGSIFGAGGGGEASNADLLAKLQRRNGRVRGYRAWDDVMLADDPEAPTTIKHRFDYPVFTGGAPIGSVIIDPGSIQSVDPRQPPTAASAAKAPADPGAIVDAAKAPPGKQASNFQVVSPFRSATNNSLATMGPQLGYYYPEIVQQI
;
A
#
# COMPACT_ATOMS: atom_id res chain seq x y z
N MET A 1 7.71 -78.68 -57.08
CA MET A 1 8.54 -77.94 -58.06
C MET A 1 9.24 -76.81 -57.33
N LEU A 2 10.53 -76.67 -57.60
CA LEU A 2 11.49 -75.66 -57.12
C LEU A 2 10.87 -74.26 -56.93
N GLY A 3 11.26 -73.39 -56.01
CA GLY A 3 12.44 -73.27 -55.16
C GLY A 3 12.50 -71.80 -54.66
N GLY A 4 13.37 -71.49 -53.69
CA GLY A 4 13.73 -70.11 -53.37
C GLY A 4 13.73 -69.74 -51.89
N ARG A 5 14.83 -70.04 -51.20
CA ARG A 5 15.21 -69.42 -49.92
C ARG A 5 15.59 -67.96 -50.18
N TRP A 6 14.97 -67.02 -49.46
CA TRP A 6 15.57 -65.71 -49.17
C TRP A 6 15.41 -65.40 -47.69
N VAL A 7 16.54 -65.44 -46.99
CA VAL A 7 16.73 -65.00 -45.61
C VAL A 7 16.47 -63.50 -45.56
N LYS A 8 15.56 -63.06 -44.67
CA LYS A 8 15.45 -61.65 -44.28
C LYS A 8 15.83 -61.56 -42.80
N SER A 9 17.04 -61.09 -42.56
CA SER A 9 17.55 -60.70 -41.25
C SER A 9 16.70 -59.57 -40.69
N VAL A 10 16.11 -59.75 -39.51
CA VAL A 10 15.45 -58.68 -38.77
C VAL A 10 16.50 -57.98 -37.92
N ILE A 11 16.87 -56.76 -38.30
CA ILE A 11 17.68 -55.87 -37.47
C ILE A 11 16.75 -55.31 -36.38
N ALA A 12 16.95 -55.73 -35.14
CA ALA A 12 16.32 -55.11 -33.98
C ALA A 12 17.00 -53.76 -33.71
N VAL A 13 16.34 -52.66 -34.07
CA VAL A 13 16.76 -51.31 -33.68
C VAL A 13 16.35 -51.10 -32.21
N LEU A 14 17.33 -51.15 -31.31
CA LEU A 14 17.19 -50.70 -29.93
C LEU A 14 17.04 -49.18 -29.94
N VAL A 15 15.81 -48.68 -29.83
CA VAL A 15 15.54 -47.27 -29.52
C VAL A 15 15.84 -47.06 -28.04
N VAL A 16 17.02 -46.53 -27.74
CA VAL A 16 17.31 -45.96 -26.42
C VAL A 16 16.51 -44.68 -26.31
N LEU A 17 15.33 -44.75 -25.67
CA LEU A 17 14.62 -43.58 -25.17
C LEU A 17 15.49 -42.96 -24.08
N ALA A 18 16.31 -41.98 -24.46
CA ALA A 18 16.88 -41.06 -23.50
C ALA A 18 15.71 -40.31 -22.87
N ALA A 19 15.33 -40.72 -21.65
CA ALA A 19 14.48 -39.91 -20.81
C ALA A 19 15.24 -38.61 -20.53
N VAL A 20 14.91 -37.56 -21.29
CA VAL A 20 15.28 -36.20 -20.92
C VAL A 20 14.57 -35.97 -19.59
N PRO A 21 15.28 -35.74 -18.47
CA PRO A 21 14.61 -35.42 -17.23
C PRO A 21 13.77 -34.19 -17.52
N ALA A 22 12.46 -34.27 -17.29
CA ALA A 22 11.62 -33.10 -17.25
C ALA A 22 12.30 -32.16 -16.26
N GLY A 23 12.85 -31.05 -16.76
CA GLY A 23 13.55 -30.08 -15.92
C GLY A 23 12.62 -29.74 -14.77
N ALA A 24 13.11 -29.90 -13.54
CA ALA A 24 12.36 -29.52 -12.35
C ALA A 24 11.84 -28.09 -12.58
N VAL A 25 10.53 -27.90 -12.46
CA VAL A 25 9.94 -26.56 -12.50
C VAL A 25 10.68 -25.74 -11.45
N ALA A 26 11.32 -24.65 -11.86
CA ALA A 26 12.06 -23.81 -10.93
C ALA A 26 11.08 -23.33 -9.85
N GLN A 27 11.40 -23.59 -8.58
CA GLN A 27 10.55 -23.15 -7.47
C GLN A 27 10.37 -21.63 -7.52
N ASP A 28 9.14 -21.19 -7.27
CA ASP A 28 8.86 -19.77 -7.06
C ASP A 28 9.66 -19.27 -5.87
N THR A 29 10.34 -18.14 -6.05
CA THR A 29 11.13 -17.49 -5.00
C THR A 29 10.55 -16.11 -4.75
N ALA A 30 10.14 -15.85 -3.51
CA ALA A 30 9.66 -14.56 -3.05
C ALA A 30 10.60 -14.01 -1.98
N ARG A 31 10.99 -12.75 -2.14
CA ARG A 31 12.03 -12.08 -1.37
C ARG A 31 11.59 -10.66 -1.07
N TYR A 32 11.85 -10.20 0.14
CA TYR A 32 11.38 -8.91 0.63
C TYR A 32 12.42 -8.24 1.52
N ILE A 33 12.26 -6.93 1.69
CA ILE A 33 13.12 -6.10 2.54
C ILE A 33 12.31 -4.85 2.90
N LEU A 34 12.48 -4.35 4.12
CA LEU A 34 11.80 -3.17 4.64
C LEU A 34 12.84 -2.16 5.16
N PRO A 35 13.51 -1.41 4.27
CA PRO A 35 14.36 -0.33 4.73
C PRO A 35 13.50 0.78 5.39
N PRO A 36 13.93 1.34 6.54
CA PRO A 36 15.24 1.12 7.13
C PRO A 36 15.35 -0.15 7.99
N GLY A 37 14.26 -0.59 8.62
CA GLY A 37 14.16 -1.76 9.47
C GLY A 37 12.75 -1.89 10.04
N ASN A 38 12.45 -3.00 10.73
CA ASN A 38 11.09 -3.27 11.18
C ASN A 38 10.68 -2.49 12.44
N TYR A 39 11.62 -2.26 13.37
CA TYR A 39 11.34 -1.59 14.63
C TYR A 39 11.29 -0.06 14.48
N GLY A 40 10.18 0.53 14.89
CA GLY A 40 9.90 1.95 14.69
C GLY A 40 9.64 2.78 15.95
N GLY A 41 10.31 2.42 17.06
CA GLY A 41 10.22 3.13 18.33
C GLY A 41 11.44 4.00 18.66
N LEU A 42 11.40 4.61 19.85
CA LEU A 42 12.55 5.29 20.47
C LEU A 42 12.78 4.72 21.88
N PRO A 43 14.04 4.52 22.31
CA PRO A 43 15.28 4.68 21.53
C PRO A 43 15.39 3.64 20.39
N PHE A 44 16.33 3.86 19.46
CA PHE A 44 16.60 2.92 18.38
C PHE A 44 17.06 1.57 18.94
N THR A 45 16.81 0.51 18.18
CA THR A 45 17.33 -0.83 18.44
C THR A 45 18.19 -1.28 17.26
N ALA A 46 18.78 -2.47 17.36
CA ALA A 46 19.46 -3.09 16.23
C ALA A 46 18.53 -3.23 15.01
N ASN A 47 17.22 -3.41 15.22
CA ASN A 47 16.23 -3.64 14.17
C ASN A 47 15.58 -2.35 13.63
N SER A 48 16.10 -1.17 14.00
CA SER A 48 15.63 0.11 13.47
C SER A 48 16.15 0.39 12.05
N THR A 49 17.36 -0.05 11.75
CA THR A 49 18.07 0.29 10.48
C THR A 49 18.86 -0.88 9.88
N ASP A 50 18.66 -2.10 10.36
CA ASP A 50 19.40 -3.31 9.94
C ASP A 50 19.11 -3.78 8.51
N GLN A 51 18.04 -3.29 7.90
CA GLN A 51 17.65 -3.64 6.53
C GLN A 51 18.14 -2.62 5.49
N LEU A 52 18.63 -1.43 5.89
CA LEU A 52 19.29 -0.49 4.97
C LEU A 52 20.52 -1.08 4.28
N PRO A 53 21.51 -1.66 5.01
CA PRO A 53 22.73 -2.17 4.38
C PRO A 53 22.45 -3.36 3.46
N LEU A 54 21.42 -4.15 3.78
CA LEU A 54 20.97 -5.26 2.95
C LEU A 54 20.44 -4.73 1.60
N TYR A 55 19.56 -3.74 1.65
CA TYR A 55 19.01 -3.14 0.44
C TYR A 55 20.08 -2.44 -0.42
N ASP A 56 20.99 -1.67 0.19
CA ASP A 56 22.05 -0.96 -0.54
C ASP A 56 23.14 -1.88 -1.11
N ALA A 57 23.26 -3.12 -0.62
CA ALA A 57 24.28 -4.05 -1.08
C ALA A 57 24.15 -4.46 -2.56
N LEU A 58 22.96 -4.31 -3.17
CA LEU A 58 22.79 -4.51 -4.61
C LEU A 58 23.25 -3.31 -5.46
N THR A 59 23.24 -2.09 -4.91
CA THR A 59 23.64 -0.85 -5.61
C THR A 59 25.02 -0.97 -6.29
N PRO A 60 26.10 -1.43 -5.62
CA PRO A 60 27.41 -1.53 -6.26
C PRO A 60 27.49 -2.59 -7.36
N LEU A 61 26.61 -3.61 -7.33
CA LEU A 61 26.59 -4.70 -8.32
C LEU A 61 26.02 -4.26 -9.67
N ARG A 62 25.17 -3.22 -9.69
CA ARG A 62 24.50 -2.71 -10.89
C ARG A 62 23.77 -3.83 -11.65
N GLY A 63 24.17 -4.13 -12.89
CA GLY A 63 23.59 -5.20 -13.70
C GLY A 63 24.16 -6.59 -13.41
N ASN A 64 25.16 -6.71 -12.53
CA ASN A 64 25.83 -7.97 -12.20
C ASN A 64 25.25 -8.62 -10.94
N VAL A 65 23.92 -8.59 -10.79
CA VAL A 65 23.21 -9.21 -9.67
C VAL A 65 22.96 -10.69 -9.96
N THR A 66 23.39 -11.56 -9.07
CA THR A 66 23.16 -13.01 -9.14
C THR A 66 22.05 -13.46 -8.20
N ALA A 67 21.54 -14.68 -8.37
CA ALA A 67 20.58 -15.27 -7.43
C ALA A 67 21.15 -15.37 -6.01
N ALA A 68 22.45 -15.67 -5.87
CA ALA A 68 23.11 -15.73 -4.57
C ALA A 68 23.17 -14.36 -3.87
N ASP A 69 23.28 -13.26 -4.64
CA ASP A 69 23.21 -11.91 -4.10
C ASP A 69 21.80 -11.62 -3.56
N ILE A 70 20.75 -12.01 -4.31
CA ILE A 70 19.36 -11.88 -3.85
C ILE A 70 19.12 -12.69 -2.57
N ASP A 71 19.56 -13.95 -2.53
CA ASP A 71 19.41 -14.81 -1.35
C ASP A 71 20.16 -14.29 -0.12
N ARG A 72 21.24 -13.54 -0.33
CA ARG A 72 22.06 -12.95 0.72
C ARG A 72 21.51 -11.62 1.23
N TYR A 73 21.00 -10.79 0.33
CA TYR A 73 20.67 -9.38 0.62
C TYR A 73 19.17 -9.12 0.75
N TYR A 74 18.31 -10.09 0.48
CA TYR A 74 16.88 -9.99 0.73
C TYR A 74 16.38 -11.13 1.62
N LEU A 75 15.38 -10.82 2.43
CA LEU A 75 14.80 -11.76 3.36
C LEU A 75 13.84 -12.72 2.63
N PRO A 76 13.72 -14.01 3.05
CA PRO A 76 12.74 -14.94 2.50
C PRO A 76 11.30 -14.53 2.85
N GLU A 77 10.44 -14.36 1.85
CA GLU A 77 9.02 -14.09 2.06
C GLU A 77 8.23 -15.41 2.15
N ASN A 78 8.50 -16.19 3.20
CA ASN A 78 7.91 -17.52 3.40
C ASN A 78 7.16 -17.67 4.74
N PHE A 79 6.98 -16.56 5.48
CA PHE A 79 6.36 -16.50 6.81
C PHE A 79 7.08 -17.31 7.91
N GLU A 80 8.29 -17.79 7.67
CA GLU A 80 9.09 -18.48 8.69
C GLU A 80 10.01 -17.49 9.43
N PRO A 81 10.24 -17.66 10.74
CA PRO A 81 11.20 -16.85 11.47
C PRO A 81 12.62 -16.98 10.91
N ILE A 82 13.32 -15.85 10.82
CA ILE A 82 14.68 -15.80 10.27
C ILE A 82 15.71 -15.79 11.41
N GLY A 83 16.55 -16.81 11.46
CA GLY A 83 17.63 -16.90 12.45
C GLY A 83 17.13 -17.08 13.89
N PRO A 84 17.91 -16.66 14.90
CA PRO A 84 17.52 -16.77 16.30
C PRO A 84 16.24 -16.00 16.60
N THR A 85 15.39 -16.59 17.46
CA THR A 85 14.09 -16.03 17.80
C THR A 85 13.95 -15.74 19.30
N THR A 86 13.18 -14.72 19.65
CA THR A 86 12.80 -14.40 21.03
C THR A 86 11.28 -14.43 21.18
N GLU A 87 10.77 -15.14 22.18
CA GLU A 87 9.33 -15.17 22.48
C GLU A 87 8.94 -13.99 23.38
N GLU A 88 7.87 -13.28 23.00
CA GLU A 88 7.32 -12.15 23.75
C GLU A 88 6.15 -12.62 24.61
N ASP A 89 6.27 -12.45 25.93
CA ASP A 89 5.18 -12.75 26.85
C ASP A 89 4.08 -11.68 26.77
N THR A 90 2.99 -12.02 26.08
CA THR A 90 1.83 -11.12 25.96
C THR A 90 0.84 -11.26 27.11
N GLY A 91 1.00 -12.26 27.98
CA GLY A 91 0.01 -12.65 29.00
C GLY A 91 -1.31 -13.19 28.42
N ARG A 92 -1.42 -13.44 27.11
CA ARG A 92 -2.63 -13.93 26.44
C ARG A 92 -2.48 -15.43 26.10
N PRO A 93 -3.19 -16.35 26.79
CA PRO A 93 -2.96 -17.81 26.66
C PRO A 93 -3.22 -18.42 25.27
N GLY A 94 -3.96 -17.72 24.40
CA GLY A 94 -4.26 -18.15 23.03
C GLY A 94 -3.30 -17.60 21.98
N LEU A 95 -2.31 -16.80 22.39
CA LEU A 95 -1.37 -16.10 21.51
C LEU A 95 0.06 -16.51 21.84
N ARG A 96 0.80 -16.90 20.81
CA ARG A 96 2.25 -17.02 20.83
C ARG A 96 2.81 -15.97 19.87
N LEU A 97 3.68 -15.10 20.39
CA LEU A 97 4.29 -14.02 19.64
C LEU A 97 5.80 -14.18 19.69
N VAL A 98 6.43 -14.30 18.53
CA VAL A 98 7.87 -14.52 18.40
C VAL A 98 8.46 -13.44 17.52
N TYR A 99 9.59 -12.85 17.92
CA TYR A 99 10.37 -11.96 17.07
C TYR A 99 11.60 -12.69 16.55
N ASP A 100 11.88 -12.56 15.27
CA ASP A 100 13.10 -13.08 14.68
C ASP A 100 14.29 -12.12 14.79
N GLN A 101 15.43 -12.47 14.19
CA GLN A 101 16.66 -11.67 14.33
C GLN A 101 16.58 -10.27 13.72
N TYR A 102 15.65 -10.04 12.78
CA TYR A 102 15.37 -8.74 12.16
C TYR A 102 14.26 -7.97 12.88
N GLY A 103 13.83 -8.46 14.05
CA GLY A 103 12.76 -7.86 14.82
C GLY A 103 11.40 -7.99 14.14
N ILE A 104 11.24 -8.94 13.21
CA ILE A 104 9.97 -9.20 12.53
C ILE A 104 9.11 -10.09 13.44
N PRO A 105 7.91 -9.64 13.84
CA PRO A 105 6.99 -10.45 14.61
C PRO A 105 6.40 -11.59 13.77
N HIS A 106 6.19 -12.73 14.40
CA HIS A 106 5.45 -13.87 13.89
C HIS A 106 4.31 -14.18 14.85
N VAL A 107 3.07 -13.98 14.39
CA VAL A 107 1.88 -14.01 15.25
C VAL A 107 1.09 -15.30 15.09
N TYR A 108 1.12 -16.16 16.11
CA TYR A 108 0.38 -17.41 16.12
C TYR A 108 -0.78 -17.34 17.12
N GLY A 109 -2.02 -17.43 16.64
CA GLY A 109 -3.21 -17.39 17.47
C GLY A 109 -4.07 -18.64 17.34
N LYS A 110 -4.63 -19.12 18.46
CA LYS A 110 -5.65 -20.19 18.44
C LYS A 110 -6.95 -19.75 17.80
N THR A 111 -7.23 -18.45 17.86
CA THR A 111 -8.39 -17.82 17.23
C THR A 111 -7.98 -16.61 16.40
N ARG A 112 -8.86 -16.21 15.47
CA ARG A 112 -8.72 -14.96 14.71
C ARG A 112 -8.56 -13.73 15.63
N ALA A 113 -9.26 -13.72 16.77
CA ALA A 113 -9.15 -12.64 17.74
C ALA A 113 -7.78 -12.61 18.46
N ASP A 114 -7.15 -13.77 18.65
CA ASP A 114 -5.79 -13.83 19.20
C ASP A 114 -4.76 -13.31 18.20
N VAL A 115 -4.89 -13.64 16.92
CA VAL A 115 -4.05 -13.09 15.85
C VAL A 115 -4.24 -11.57 15.74
N ALA A 116 -5.49 -11.09 15.70
CA ALA A 116 -5.77 -9.65 15.64
C ALA A 116 -5.20 -8.89 16.85
N PHE A 117 -5.32 -9.46 18.06
CA PHE A 117 -4.69 -8.89 19.25
C PHE A 117 -3.16 -8.88 19.14
N GLY A 118 -2.53 -9.97 18.69
CA GLY A 118 -1.09 -10.01 18.47
C GLY A 118 -0.61 -8.98 17.45
N ALA A 119 -1.36 -8.77 16.36
CA ALA A 119 -1.08 -7.72 15.39
C ALA A 119 -1.19 -6.31 16.00
N GLY A 120 -2.16 -6.07 16.88
CA GLY A 120 -2.26 -4.80 17.60
C GLY A 120 -1.10 -4.59 18.59
N TRP A 121 -0.70 -5.64 19.30
CA TRP A 121 0.42 -5.63 20.24
C TRP A 121 1.75 -5.29 19.54
N THR A 122 2.03 -5.95 18.42
CA THR A 122 3.25 -5.72 17.63
C THR A 122 3.25 -4.32 17.03
N THR A 123 2.12 -3.85 16.50
CA THR A 123 2.02 -2.48 15.98
C THR A 123 2.27 -1.43 17.07
N ALA A 124 1.81 -1.65 18.30
CA ALA A 124 2.09 -0.74 19.41
C ALA A 124 3.59 -0.62 19.71
N ARG A 125 4.33 -1.73 19.63
CA ARG A 125 5.79 -1.79 19.80
C ARG A 125 6.50 -1.15 18.61
N ASP A 126 6.20 -1.64 17.41
CA ASP A 126 7.02 -1.43 16.22
C ASP A 126 6.62 -0.17 15.46
N ARG A 127 5.46 0.42 15.77
CA ARG A 127 4.98 1.68 15.18
C ARG A 127 4.61 2.74 16.19
N GLN A 128 5.21 2.66 17.36
CA GLN A 128 4.92 3.59 18.45
C GLN A 128 5.04 5.05 18.02
N LEU A 129 6.11 5.43 17.31
CA LEU A 129 6.33 6.83 16.93
C LEU A 129 5.25 7.31 15.95
N LEU A 130 4.88 6.48 14.96
CA LEU A 130 3.81 6.80 14.01
C LEU A 130 2.43 6.81 14.67
N LEU A 131 2.15 5.91 15.60
CA LEU A 131 0.88 5.93 16.33
C LEU A 131 0.77 7.19 17.20
N ALA A 132 1.87 7.66 17.80
CA ALA A 132 1.87 8.87 18.61
C ALA A 132 1.51 10.13 17.80
N VAL A 133 1.96 10.22 16.54
CA VAL A 133 1.71 11.41 15.70
C VAL A 133 0.55 11.24 14.72
N GLY A 134 0.28 10.02 14.25
CA GLY A 134 -0.63 9.74 13.14
C GLY A 134 -2.02 9.24 13.53
N ARG A 135 -2.20 8.74 14.77
CA ARG A 135 -3.48 8.14 15.21
C ARG A 135 -4.67 9.09 15.07
N TYR A 136 -4.53 10.35 15.48
CA TYR A 136 -5.61 11.34 15.39
C TYR A 136 -5.68 12.04 14.03
N PRO A 137 -4.55 12.40 13.39
CA PRO A 137 -4.58 12.90 12.02
C PRO A 137 -5.23 11.98 10.99
N ALA A 138 -5.24 10.67 11.23
CA ALA A 138 -5.96 9.72 10.38
C ALA A 138 -7.46 10.03 10.18
N ARG A 139 -8.09 10.81 11.08
CA ARG A 139 -9.49 11.27 10.90
C ARG A 139 -9.65 12.21 9.71
N VAL A 140 -8.61 12.97 9.36
CA VAL A 140 -8.62 13.88 8.21
C VAL A 140 -8.80 13.11 6.92
N ALA A 141 -8.11 11.96 6.78
CA ALA A 141 -8.27 11.09 5.62
C ALA A 141 -9.70 10.55 5.48
N ALA A 142 -10.29 10.11 6.59
CA ALA A 142 -11.68 9.63 6.58
C ALA A 142 -12.73 10.74 6.36
N ALA A 143 -12.38 11.98 6.71
CA ALA A 143 -13.22 13.16 6.49
C ALA A 143 -13.07 13.76 5.09
N ASP A 144 -12.05 13.36 4.34
CA ASP A 144 -11.72 13.87 3.01
C ASP A 144 -11.70 15.42 3.01
N VAL A 145 -10.93 16.00 3.93
CA VAL A 145 -10.88 17.45 4.11
C VAL A 145 -10.30 18.11 2.86
N PRO A 146 -11.05 18.98 2.16
CA PRO A 146 -10.58 19.57 0.91
C PRO A 146 -9.25 20.32 1.08
N GLY A 147 -8.32 20.07 0.16
CA GLY A 147 -7.03 20.76 0.12
C GLY A 147 -6.02 20.32 1.19
N ILE A 148 -6.33 19.31 2.01
CA ILE A 148 -5.39 18.74 2.98
C ILE A 148 -4.93 17.35 2.54
N ASP A 149 -3.61 17.19 2.38
CA ASP A 149 -2.99 15.88 2.27
C ASP A 149 -2.82 15.27 3.67
N ALA A 150 -3.62 14.26 3.98
CA ALA A 150 -3.55 13.57 5.25
C ALA A 150 -2.19 12.89 5.45
N PHE A 151 -1.53 12.40 4.38
CA PHE A 151 -0.22 11.76 4.46
C PHE A 151 0.83 12.73 4.97
N SER A 152 0.93 13.90 4.34
CA SER A 152 1.83 14.95 4.77
C SER A 152 1.51 15.50 6.15
N LEU A 153 0.24 15.47 6.59
CA LEU A 153 -0.10 15.83 7.97
C LEU A 153 0.49 14.85 8.98
N VAL A 154 0.40 13.53 8.72
CA VAL A 154 1.01 12.50 9.58
C VAL A 154 2.53 12.60 9.59
N THR A 155 3.16 12.76 8.43
CA THR A 155 4.63 12.85 8.32
C THR A 155 5.19 14.18 8.82
N SER A 156 4.37 15.23 8.94
CA SER A 156 4.78 16.49 9.58
C SER A 156 5.01 16.40 11.09
N GLY A 157 4.59 15.30 11.73
CA GLY A 157 4.66 15.13 13.18
C GLY A 157 3.67 15.97 13.98
N LYS A 158 2.76 16.70 13.31
CA LYS A 158 1.74 17.51 13.96
C LYS A 158 0.60 16.63 14.48
N THR A 159 0.19 16.89 15.72
CA THR A 159 -0.97 16.23 16.33
C THR A 159 -2.13 17.21 16.48
N PHE A 160 -3.36 16.68 16.52
CA PHE A 160 -4.53 17.45 16.91
C PHE A 160 -5.55 16.56 17.62
N THR A 161 -6.46 17.19 18.35
CA THR A 161 -7.59 16.50 18.99
C THR A 161 -8.79 16.52 18.04
N PRO A 162 -9.31 15.36 17.60
CA PRO A 162 -10.48 15.31 16.74
C PRO A 162 -11.70 15.94 17.40
N SER A 163 -12.51 16.66 16.61
CA SER A 163 -13.79 17.19 17.09
C SER A 163 -14.81 16.06 17.31
N PRO A 164 -15.86 16.29 18.12
CA PRO A 164 -16.96 15.34 18.25
C PRO A 164 -17.62 14.96 16.91
N GLN A 165 -17.65 15.90 15.96
CA GLN A 165 -18.19 15.69 14.62
C GLN A 165 -17.30 14.76 13.79
N ALA A 166 -15.97 14.90 13.88
CA ALA A 166 -15.04 13.98 13.23
C ALA A 166 -15.19 12.55 13.78
N GLU A 167 -15.31 12.39 15.11
CA GLU A 167 -15.57 11.09 15.72
C GLU A 167 -16.94 10.49 15.36
N ALA A 168 -17.97 11.34 15.24
CA ALA A 168 -19.28 10.92 14.77
C ALA A 168 -19.23 10.43 13.31
N LEU A 169 -18.39 11.03 12.46
CA LEU A 169 -18.17 10.57 11.08
C LEU A 169 -17.58 9.16 11.04
N ILE A 170 -16.51 8.90 11.80
CA ILE A 170 -15.92 7.55 11.89
C ILE A 170 -16.94 6.54 12.42
N THR A 171 -17.70 6.93 13.43
CA THR A 171 -18.77 6.10 14.00
C THR A 171 -19.84 5.77 12.95
N LYS A 172 -20.17 6.71 12.05
CA LYS A 172 -21.08 6.48 10.93
C LYS A 172 -20.49 5.47 9.94
N GLN A 173 -19.20 5.55 9.62
CA GLN A 173 -18.51 4.57 8.76
C GLN A 173 -18.52 3.17 9.38
N ARG A 174 -18.24 3.06 10.67
CA ARG A 174 -18.38 1.79 11.43
C ARG A 174 -19.79 1.20 11.30
N LYS A 175 -20.83 2.01 11.46
CA LYS A 175 -22.23 1.56 11.31
C LYS A 175 -22.52 1.15 9.86
N LEU A 176 -21.97 1.86 8.88
CA LEU A 176 -22.13 1.55 7.46
C LEU A 176 -21.48 0.21 7.10
N ILE A 177 -20.29 -0.10 7.64
CA ILE A 177 -19.62 -1.41 7.47
C ILE A 177 -20.54 -2.53 7.95
N VAL A 178 -21.13 -2.41 9.13
CA VAL A 178 -22.07 -3.41 9.66
C VAL A 178 -23.33 -3.51 8.81
N LYS A 179 -23.91 -2.38 8.39
CA LYS A 179 -25.11 -2.36 7.55
C LYS A 179 -24.87 -3.02 6.19
N THR A 180 -23.73 -2.73 5.56
CA THR A 180 -23.40 -3.17 4.20
C THR A 180 -23.02 -4.64 4.17
N TYR A 181 -22.23 -5.10 5.13
CA TYR A 181 -21.64 -6.44 5.11
C TYR A 181 -22.27 -7.41 6.12
N GLY A 182 -23.26 -6.97 6.90
CA GLY A 182 -24.01 -7.80 7.85
C GLY A 182 -23.11 -8.53 8.85
N ALA A 183 -23.12 -9.87 8.81
CA ALA A 183 -22.29 -10.70 9.69
C ALA A 183 -20.79 -10.46 9.50
N LYS A 184 -20.33 -10.33 8.24
CA LYS A 184 -18.92 -10.01 7.94
C LYS A 184 -18.55 -8.64 8.50
N GLY A 185 -19.45 -7.66 8.39
CA GLY A 185 -19.25 -6.33 8.96
C GLY A 185 -19.07 -6.37 10.47
N ARG A 186 -19.88 -7.17 11.19
CA ARG A 186 -19.71 -7.37 12.64
C ARG A 186 -18.37 -8.05 12.98
N GLN A 187 -17.94 -9.02 12.17
CA GLN A 187 -16.62 -9.66 12.35
C GLN A 187 -15.48 -8.66 12.19
N ILE A 188 -15.53 -7.78 11.17
CA ILE A 188 -14.52 -6.72 10.98
C ILE A 188 -14.43 -5.82 12.21
N ILE A 189 -15.58 -5.43 12.78
CA ILE A 189 -15.61 -4.60 14.00
C ILE A 189 -15.05 -5.36 15.22
N ALA A 190 -15.30 -6.66 15.32
CA ALA A 190 -14.74 -7.50 16.38
C ALA A 190 -13.22 -7.65 16.25
N ASP A 191 -12.71 -7.84 15.03
CA ASP A 191 -11.27 -7.92 14.75
C ASP A 191 -10.57 -6.60 15.09
N ALA A 192 -11.15 -5.47 14.65
CA ALA A 192 -10.65 -4.14 14.97
C ALA A 192 -10.64 -3.87 16.49
N LYS A 193 -11.63 -4.39 17.22
CA LYS A 193 -11.63 -4.33 18.69
C LYS A 193 -10.48 -5.15 19.28
N ALA A 194 -10.31 -6.40 18.85
CA ALA A 194 -9.24 -7.26 19.34
C ALA A 194 -7.86 -6.66 19.08
N TYR A 195 -7.67 -6.05 17.91
CA TYR A 195 -6.47 -5.29 17.55
C TYR A 195 -6.24 -4.11 18.50
N ALA A 196 -7.26 -3.27 18.72
CA ALA A 196 -7.16 -2.15 19.66
C ALA A 196 -6.84 -2.62 21.09
N ASP A 197 -7.43 -3.74 21.53
CA ASP A 197 -7.16 -4.35 22.84
C ASP A 197 -5.69 -4.81 22.95
N GLY A 198 -5.10 -5.36 21.88
CA GLY A 198 -3.68 -5.75 21.82
C GLY A 198 -2.73 -4.57 21.93
N LEU A 199 -3.04 -3.50 21.19
CA LEU A 199 -2.31 -2.25 21.24
C LEU A 199 -2.32 -1.67 22.68
N ASN A 200 -3.51 -1.63 23.28
CA ASN A 200 -3.68 -1.14 24.65
C ASN A 200 -2.96 -2.01 25.68
N ALA A 201 -2.93 -3.32 25.50
CA ALA A 201 -2.26 -4.24 26.42
C ALA A 201 -0.73 -4.04 26.41
N TRP A 202 -0.14 -3.85 25.23
CA TRP A 202 1.28 -3.50 25.14
C TRP A 202 1.57 -2.15 25.79
N ASN A 203 0.76 -1.12 25.51
CA ASN A 203 0.91 0.19 26.13
C ASN A 203 0.79 0.12 27.66
N LYS A 204 -0.13 -0.70 28.18
CA LYS A 204 -0.31 -0.92 29.62
C LYS A 204 0.94 -1.55 30.23
N LYS A 205 1.44 -2.64 29.62
CA LYS A 205 2.63 -3.38 30.07
C LYS A 205 3.87 -2.47 30.14
N ASN A 206 3.98 -1.53 29.20
CA ASN A 206 5.13 -0.63 29.07
C ASN A 206 4.90 0.77 29.68
N GLY A 207 3.85 0.95 30.49
CA GLY A 207 3.60 2.20 31.22
C GLY A 207 3.17 3.40 30.34
N ARG A 208 2.77 3.18 29.09
CA ARG A 208 2.46 4.23 28.10
C ARG A 208 0.99 4.68 28.08
N LEU A 209 0.09 3.99 28.79
CA LEU A 209 -1.32 4.40 28.86
C LEU A 209 -1.58 5.69 29.66
N GLN A 210 -0.58 6.18 30.41
CA GLN A 210 -0.72 7.41 31.19
C GLN A 210 -0.70 8.67 30.31
N ASP A 211 -0.19 8.56 29.08
CA ASP A 211 0.02 9.70 28.19
C ASP A 211 -1.15 9.93 27.20
N GLN A 212 -2.00 8.93 26.97
CA GLN A 212 -3.10 9.01 25.99
C GLN A 212 -4.28 8.08 26.31
N PRO A 213 -5.52 8.44 25.90
CA PRO A 213 -6.67 7.54 25.97
C PRO A 213 -6.41 6.20 25.25
N PRO A 214 -6.96 5.08 25.75
CA PRO A 214 -6.84 3.79 25.07
C PRO A 214 -7.28 3.85 23.60
N ALA A 215 -6.61 3.10 22.75
CA ALA A 215 -7.02 2.84 21.37
C ALA A 215 -8.43 2.26 21.34
N SER A 216 -9.23 2.75 20.39
CA SER A 216 -10.61 2.35 20.16
C SER A 216 -10.76 1.73 18.77
N VAL A 217 -11.93 1.15 18.50
CA VAL A 217 -12.29 0.68 17.15
C VAL A 217 -12.28 1.83 16.14
N ASN A 218 -12.67 3.04 16.55
CA ASN A 218 -12.63 4.20 15.67
C ASN A 218 -11.20 4.55 15.26
N ASP A 219 -10.22 4.34 16.16
CA ASP A 219 -8.81 4.55 15.82
C ASP A 219 -8.33 3.59 14.75
N VAL A 220 -8.66 2.31 14.89
CA VAL A 220 -8.30 1.30 13.90
C VAL A 220 -8.95 1.64 12.55
N ILE A 221 -10.24 1.98 12.53
CA ILE A 221 -10.94 2.35 11.29
C ILE A 221 -10.33 3.61 10.65
N ALA A 222 -10.02 4.64 11.45
CA ALA A 222 -9.44 5.87 10.93
C ALA A 222 -8.05 5.63 10.33
N VAL A 223 -7.17 4.88 11.01
CA VAL A 223 -5.84 4.54 10.48
C VAL A 223 -5.94 3.67 9.24
N THR A 224 -6.87 2.72 9.18
CA THR A 224 -7.14 1.95 7.95
C THR A 224 -7.60 2.86 6.81
N ALA A 225 -8.48 3.82 7.07
CA ALA A 225 -8.93 4.79 6.06
C ALA A 225 -7.78 5.69 5.57
N PHE A 226 -6.87 6.06 6.47
CA PHE A 226 -5.65 6.81 6.13
C PHE A 226 -4.73 6.04 5.18
N ILE A 227 -4.44 4.77 5.44
CA ILE A 227 -3.67 3.95 4.49
C ILE A 227 -4.45 3.79 3.17
N GLY A 228 -5.77 3.60 3.26
CA GLY A 228 -6.64 3.56 2.09
C GLY A 228 -6.63 4.83 1.24
N SER A 229 -6.51 6.02 1.83
CA SER A 229 -6.45 7.28 1.07
C SER A 229 -5.14 7.46 0.30
N ILE A 230 -4.10 6.70 0.62
CA ILE A 230 -2.81 6.75 -0.07
C ILE A 230 -2.82 5.79 -1.27
N PHE A 231 -3.24 4.55 -1.05
CA PHE A 231 -3.11 3.47 -2.05
C PHE A 231 -4.40 3.11 -2.78
N GLY A 232 -5.55 3.36 -2.15
CA GLY A 232 -6.86 3.06 -2.70
C GLY A 232 -7.56 4.27 -3.31
N ALA A 233 -6.96 5.45 -3.23
CA ALA A 233 -7.51 6.66 -3.85
C ALA A 233 -7.24 6.65 -5.36
N GLY A 234 -8.28 6.94 -6.14
CA GLY A 234 -8.22 7.12 -7.59
C GLY A 234 -9.00 8.37 -7.98
N GLY A 235 -8.55 9.03 -9.05
CA GLY A 235 -9.12 10.30 -9.50
C GLY A 235 -8.49 11.52 -8.82
N GLY A 236 -9.22 12.62 -8.78
CA GLY A 236 -8.72 13.94 -8.40
C GLY A 236 -8.30 14.78 -9.60
N GLY A 237 -8.33 16.10 -9.44
CA GLY A 237 -7.98 17.06 -10.49
C GLY A 237 -9.12 17.46 -11.42
N GLU A 238 -10.37 17.05 -11.15
CA GLU A 238 -11.54 17.42 -11.97
C GLU A 238 -11.68 18.93 -12.16
N ALA A 239 -11.44 19.71 -11.10
CA ALA A 239 -11.46 21.17 -11.17
C ALA A 239 -10.39 21.69 -12.15
N SER A 240 -9.13 21.28 -11.99
CA SER A 240 -8.03 21.68 -12.88
C SER A 240 -8.26 21.22 -14.33
N ASN A 241 -8.83 20.03 -14.53
CA ASN A 241 -9.18 19.48 -15.83
C ASN A 241 -10.32 20.29 -16.49
N ALA A 242 -11.31 20.72 -15.71
CA ALA A 242 -12.39 21.59 -16.16
C ALA A 242 -11.88 23.01 -16.50
N ASP A 243 -10.94 23.56 -15.73
CA ASP A 243 -10.28 24.83 -16.05
C ASP A 243 -9.46 24.74 -17.35
N LEU A 244 -8.75 23.63 -17.57
CA LEU A 244 -8.05 23.37 -18.84
C LEU A 244 -9.03 23.35 -20.01
N LEU A 245 -10.14 22.60 -19.89
CA LEU A 245 -11.20 22.57 -20.89
C LEU A 245 -11.75 23.97 -21.17
N ALA A 246 -12.06 24.74 -20.14
CA ALA A 246 -12.60 26.08 -20.25
C ALA A 246 -11.62 27.04 -20.97
N LYS A 247 -10.32 26.97 -20.64
CA LYS A 247 -9.26 27.75 -21.30
C LYS A 247 -9.12 27.39 -22.77
N LEU A 248 -9.19 26.11 -23.12
CA LEU A 248 -9.11 25.63 -24.50
C LEU A 248 -10.34 26.02 -25.32
N GLN A 249 -11.54 25.91 -24.75
CA GLN A 249 -12.78 26.34 -25.40
C GLN A 249 -12.82 27.86 -25.60
N ARG A 250 -12.35 28.65 -24.64
CA ARG A 250 -12.23 30.11 -24.80
C ARG A 250 -11.29 30.49 -25.94
N ARG A 251 -10.18 29.77 -26.12
CA ARG A 251 -9.18 30.05 -27.16
C ARG A 251 -9.60 29.56 -28.54
N ASN A 252 -10.13 28.34 -28.62
CA ASN A 252 -10.31 27.61 -29.88
C ASN A 252 -11.79 27.47 -30.29
N GLY A 253 -12.72 27.96 -29.47
CA GLY A 253 -14.15 27.69 -29.59
C GLY A 253 -14.54 26.33 -29.03
N ARG A 254 -15.84 26.14 -28.75
CA ARG A 254 -16.38 24.96 -28.04
C ARG A 254 -15.92 23.62 -28.63
N VAL A 255 -16.04 23.45 -29.95
CA VAL A 255 -15.75 22.17 -30.63
C VAL A 255 -14.25 21.88 -30.69
N ARG A 256 -13.45 22.82 -31.18
CA ARG A 256 -11.99 22.61 -31.31
C ARG A 256 -11.29 22.60 -29.97
N GLY A 257 -11.78 23.37 -28.99
CA GLY A 257 -11.28 23.36 -27.62
C GLY A 257 -11.53 22.03 -26.92
N TYR A 258 -12.71 21.43 -27.11
CA TYR A 258 -12.99 20.08 -26.59
C TYR A 258 -12.08 19.03 -27.23
N ARG A 259 -11.93 19.04 -28.56
CA ARG A 259 -11.02 18.09 -29.24
C ARG A 259 -9.58 18.21 -28.73
N ALA A 260 -9.07 19.44 -28.59
CA ALA A 260 -7.73 19.65 -28.05
C ALA A 260 -7.60 19.21 -26.58
N TRP A 261 -8.69 19.25 -25.80
CA TRP A 261 -8.71 18.75 -24.43
C TRP A 261 -8.71 17.22 -24.42
N ASP A 262 -9.52 16.58 -25.26
CA ASP A 262 -9.60 15.12 -25.41
C ASP A 262 -8.24 14.53 -25.85
N ASP A 263 -7.54 15.20 -26.77
CA ASP A 263 -6.21 14.80 -27.25
C ASP A 263 -5.13 14.79 -26.13
N VAL A 264 -5.27 15.63 -25.10
CA VAL A 264 -4.30 15.72 -23.99
C VAL A 264 -4.79 15.04 -22.71
N MET A 265 -6.05 14.63 -22.66
CA MET A 265 -6.72 13.96 -21.55
C MET A 265 -7.15 12.56 -21.99
N LEU A 266 -6.17 11.75 -22.45
CA LEU A 266 -6.34 10.38 -22.93
C LEU A 266 -6.99 9.48 -21.86
N ALA A 267 -8.32 9.53 -21.76
CA ALA A 267 -9.08 8.82 -20.74
C ALA A 267 -9.02 7.29 -20.95
N ASP A 268 -8.90 6.85 -22.20
CA ASP A 268 -8.67 5.46 -22.59
C ASP A 268 -7.74 5.46 -23.80
N ASP A 269 -6.48 5.03 -23.59
CA ASP A 269 -5.50 4.84 -24.65
C ASP A 269 -5.51 3.36 -25.09
N PRO A 270 -5.98 3.05 -26.32
CA PRO A 270 -6.06 1.67 -26.79
C PRO A 270 -4.69 1.00 -26.99
N GLU A 271 -3.60 1.77 -27.03
CA GLU A 271 -2.23 1.25 -27.12
C GLU A 271 -1.62 0.96 -25.74
N ALA A 272 -2.29 1.36 -24.64
CA ALA A 272 -1.81 1.11 -23.30
C ALA A 272 -1.75 -0.40 -22.99
N PRO A 273 -0.62 -0.91 -22.43
CA PRO A 273 -0.52 -2.30 -22.03
C PRO A 273 -1.48 -2.60 -20.87
N THR A 274 -2.30 -3.63 -21.01
CA THR A 274 -3.26 -4.04 -19.98
C THR A 274 -2.75 -5.25 -19.19
N THR A 275 -3.02 -5.27 -17.87
CA THR A 275 -2.71 -6.42 -17.01
C THR A 275 -3.49 -7.67 -17.42
N ILE A 276 -4.72 -7.50 -17.90
CA ILE A 276 -5.58 -8.60 -18.37
C ILE A 276 -6.00 -8.36 -19.83
N LYS A 277 -6.16 -9.45 -20.58
CA LYS A 277 -6.65 -9.41 -21.97
C LYS A 277 -8.17 -9.23 -22.08
N HIS A 278 -8.89 -9.55 -21.00
CA HIS A 278 -10.34 -9.53 -20.98
C HIS A 278 -10.84 -8.10 -20.75
N ARG A 279 -11.65 -7.59 -21.67
CA ARG A 279 -12.35 -6.32 -21.49
C ARG A 279 -13.54 -6.51 -20.56
N PHE A 280 -13.72 -5.60 -19.61
CA PHE A 280 -14.86 -5.58 -18.72
C PHE A 280 -15.34 -4.15 -18.58
N ASP A 281 -16.62 -3.99 -18.26
CA ASP A 281 -17.17 -2.67 -17.97
C ASP A 281 -16.59 -2.17 -16.66
N TYR A 282 -15.75 -1.14 -16.73
CA TYR A 282 -15.22 -0.50 -15.56
C TYR A 282 -16.34 0.32 -14.89
N PRO A 283 -16.77 -0.02 -13.66
CA PRO A 283 -17.92 0.64 -13.04
C PRO A 283 -17.62 2.12 -12.79
N VAL A 284 -18.46 2.99 -13.34
CA VAL A 284 -18.43 4.42 -13.04
C VAL A 284 -19.28 4.66 -11.79
N PHE A 285 -18.64 4.98 -10.67
CA PHE A 285 -19.32 5.21 -9.39
C PHE A 285 -19.88 6.64 -9.28
N THR A 286 -20.72 7.06 -10.24
CA THR A 286 -21.34 8.41 -10.27
C THR A 286 -22.61 8.52 -9.41
N GLY A 287 -23.03 7.45 -8.72
CA GLY A 287 -24.27 7.43 -7.94
C GLY A 287 -25.55 7.52 -8.80
N GLY A 288 -25.43 7.39 -10.13
CA GLY A 288 -26.50 7.54 -11.11
C GLY A 288 -25.95 7.79 -12.52
N ALA A 289 -26.83 7.97 -13.51
CA ALA A 289 -26.40 8.35 -14.86
C ALA A 289 -25.74 9.75 -14.84
N PRO A 290 -24.57 9.93 -15.47
CA PRO A 290 -23.95 11.25 -15.59
C PRO A 290 -24.89 12.20 -16.34
N ILE A 291 -25.31 13.30 -15.69
CA ILE A 291 -26.22 14.30 -16.29
C ILE A 291 -25.47 15.46 -16.99
N GLY A 292 -24.14 15.42 -16.98
CA GLY A 292 -23.26 16.40 -17.60
C GLY A 292 -22.03 16.72 -16.75
N SER A 293 -21.19 17.61 -17.26
CA SER A 293 -20.02 18.17 -16.55
C SER A 293 -20.19 19.67 -16.41
N VAL A 294 -19.83 20.21 -15.23
CA VAL A 294 -19.83 21.67 -15.01
C VAL A 294 -18.56 22.25 -15.61
N ILE A 295 -18.71 23.18 -16.56
CA ILE A 295 -17.60 24.01 -17.03
C ILE A 295 -17.46 25.14 -16.01
N ILE A 296 -16.27 25.28 -15.44
CA ILE A 296 -15.95 26.39 -14.53
C ILE A 296 -15.40 27.57 -15.32
N ASP A 297 -15.55 28.77 -14.75
CA ASP A 297 -14.98 29.97 -15.37
C ASP A 297 -13.44 29.86 -15.39
N PRO A 298 -12.79 30.16 -16.53
CA PRO A 298 -11.33 30.06 -16.60
C PRO A 298 -10.63 30.91 -15.53
N GLY A 299 -9.74 30.28 -14.74
CA GLY A 299 -8.99 30.94 -13.67
C GLY A 299 -9.82 31.30 -12.43
N SER A 300 -11.02 30.73 -12.27
CA SER A 300 -11.88 30.94 -11.10
C SER A 300 -11.56 30.04 -9.90
N ILE A 301 -10.69 29.04 -10.06
CA ILE A 301 -10.26 28.16 -8.96
C ILE A 301 -9.45 28.97 -7.96
N GLN A 302 -9.89 28.98 -6.71
CA GLN A 302 -9.17 29.57 -5.60
C GLN A 302 -8.80 28.49 -4.59
N SER A 303 -7.53 28.47 -4.21
CA SER A 303 -7.04 27.62 -3.13
C SER A 303 -7.30 28.30 -1.80
N VAL A 304 -7.93 27.57 -0.87
CA VAL A 304 -8.21 28.03 0.49
C VAL A 304 -7.43 27.16 1.47
N ASP A 305 -6.87 27.77 2.52
CA ASP A 305 -6.34 27.02 3.66
C ASP A 305 -7.49 26.75 4.63
N PRO A 306 -8.00 25.51 4.76
CA PRO A 306 -9.15 25.21 5.62
C PRO A 306 -8.82 25.34 7.12
N ARG A 307 -7.56 25.62 7.48
CA ARG A 307 -7.14 25.91 8.86
C ARG A 307 -7.34 27.38 9.24
N GLN A 308 -7.56 28.26 8.26
CA GLN A 308 -7.77 29.69 8.47
C GLN A 308 -9.27 30.01 8.58
N PRO A 309 -9.67 30.99 9.41
CA PRO A 309 -11.06 31.42 9.48
C PRO A 309 -11.54 32.02 8.14
N PRO A 310 -12.85 31.90 7.81
CA PRO A 310 -13.39 32.31 6.50
C PRO A 310 -13.11 33.77 6.12
N THR A 311 -12.93 34.65 7.10
CA THR A 311 -12.64 36.08 6.90
C THR A 311 -11.20 36.38 6.48
N ALA A 312 -10.29 35.41 6.60
CA ALA A 312 -8.89 35.51 6.15
C ALA A 312 -8.62 34.71 4.85
N ALA A 313 -9.62 33.96 4.36
CA ALA A 313 -9.47 33.04 3.23
C ALA A 313 -9.39 33.72 1.85
N SER A 314 -9.58 35.04 1.75
CA SER A 314 -9.62 35.77 0.47
C SER A 314 -8.29 36.39 0.02
N ALA A 315 -7.17 36.17 0.72
CA ALA A 315 -5.88 36.74 0.30
C ALA A 315 -4.63 35.92 0.70
N ALA A 316 -4.77 34.65 1.07
CA ALA A 316 -3.62 33.83 1.41
C ALA A 316 -2.95 33.30 0.12
N LYS A 317 -1.93 34.01 -0.39
CA LYS A 317 -0.83 33.33 -1.08
C LYS A 317 -0.31 32.29 -0.11
N ALA A 318 -0.49 31.01 -0.40
CA ALA A 318 -0.11 29.90 0.47
C ALA A 318 1.30 30.11 1.07
N PRO A 319 1.45 30.33 2.39
CA PRO A 319 2.76 30.30 3.02
C PRO A 319 3.00 28.92 3.65
N ALA A 320 4.02 28.24 3.10
CA ALA A 320 4.99 27.36 3.75
C ALA A 320 4.49 26.28 4.74
N ASP A 321 3.71 25.32 4.25
CA ASP A 321 3.90 23.92 4.66
C ASP A 321 3.91 23.06 3.38
N PRO A 322 5.08 22.85 2.76
CA PRO A 322 5.18 22.26 1.42
C PRO A 322 4.61 20.84 1.27
N GLY A 323 4.21 20.18 2.36
CA GLY A 323 3.60 18.85 2.33
C GLY A 323 2.09 18.86 2.51
N ALA A 324 1.55 19.53 3.54
CA ALA A 324 0.18 19.27 4.01
C ALA A 324 -0.94 19.95 3.21
N ILE A 325 -0.65 21.04 2.48
CA ILE A 325 -1.66 21.73 1.66
C ILE A 325 -1.47 21.39 0.19
N VAL A 326 -2.54 20.93 -0.43
CA VAL A 326 -2.62 20.72 -1.88
C VAL A 326 -3.25 21.96 -2.52
N ASP A 327 -2.48 22.63 -3.38
CA ASP A 327 -2.96 23.78 -4.15
C ASP A 327 -3.88 23.29 -5.29
N ALA A 328 -5.18 23.57 -5.16
CA ALA A 328 -6.20 23.19 -6.12
C ALA A 328 -6.03 23.83 -7.51
N ALA A 329 -5.35 24.99 -7.58
CA ALA A 329 -5.10 25.71 -8.83
C ALA A 329 -3.78 25.30 -9.51
N LYS A 330 -2.95 24.48 -8.85
CA LYS A 330 -1.67 24.04 -9.40
C LYS A 330 -1.89 23.03 -10.53
N ALA A 331 -0.98 23.02 -11.51
CA ALA A 331 -0.93 21.94 -12.50
C ALA A 331 -0.78 20.58 -11.80
N PRO A 332 -1.30 19.48 -12.39
CA PRO A 332 -1.08 18.14 -11.86
C PRO A 332 0.41 17.94 -11.54
N PRO A 333 0.77 17.53 -10.31
CA PRO A 333 2.17 17.36 -9.97
C PRO A 333 2.77 16.28 -10.88
N GLY A 334 3.94 16.55 -11.47
CA GLY A 334 4.75 15.50 -12.05
C GLY A 334 5.14 14.54 -10.92
N LYS A 335 4.59 13.33 -10.94
CA LYS A 335 4.88 12.31 -9.94
C LYS A 335 5.90 11.34 -10.53
N GLN A 336 7.05 11.21 -9.88
CA GLN A 336 7.89 10.04 -10.06
C GLN A 336 7.23 8.91 -9.27
N ALA A 337 6.86 7.85 -9.97
CA ALA A 337 6.33 6.65 -9.34
C ALA A 337 7.46 5.63 -9.14
N SER A 338 7.26 4.73 -8.19
CA SER A 338 8.15 3.61 -7.96
C SER A 338 8.22 2.73 -9.20
N ASN A 339 9.44 2.34 -9.59
CA ASN A 339 9.61 1.44 -10.72
C ASN A 339 9.24 0.02 -10.29
N PHE A 340 8.45 -0.65 -11.12
CA PHE A 340 8.31 -2.08 -11.08
C PHE A 340 8.65 -2.65 -12.46
N GLN A 341 9.27 -3.80 -12.49
CA GLN A 341 9.57 -4.54 -13.70
C GLN A 341 8.91 -5.90 -13.60
N VAL A 342 8.14 -6.27 -14.62
CA VAL A 342 7.56 -7.61 -14.75
C VAL A 342 8.05 -8.23 -16.05
N VAL A 343 8.44 -9.50 -15.99
CA VAL A 343 8.83 -10.30 -17.15
C VAL A 343 7.90 -11.49 -17.25
N SER A 344 7.28 -11.66 -18.42
CA SER A 344 6.44 -12.80 -18.72
C SER A 344 7.24 -14.12 -18.69
N PRO A 345 6.65 -15.25 -18.30
CA PRO A 345 7.30 -16.56 -18.26
C PRO A 345 8.11 -16.92 -19.52
N PHE A 346 7.53 -16.74 -20.71
CA PHE A 346 8.19 -17.07 -21.98
C PHE A 346 9.39 -16.17 -22.35
N ARG A 347 9.66 -15.12 -21.56
CA ARG A 347 10.81 -14.23 -21.68
C ARG A 347 11.86 -14.45 -20.57
N SER A 348 11.62 -15.36 -19.63
CA SER A 348 12.57 -15.70 -18.58
C SER A 348 13.27 -17.03 -18.87
N ALA A 349 14.54 -17.15 -18.47
CA ALA A 349 15.32 -18.38 -18.66
C ALA A 349 14.76 -19.57 -17.85
N THR A 350 14.02 -19.29 -16.77
CA THR A 350 13.42 -20.28 -15.88
C THR A 350 11.96 -20.60 -16.21
N ASN A 351 11.37 -19.92 -17.19
CA ASN A 351 9.96 -20.02 -17.54
C ASN A 351 8.99 -19.66 -16.37
N ASN A 352 9.46 -18.86 -15.42
CA ASN A 352 8.66 -18.27 -14.34
C ASN A 352 8.37 -16.79 -14.62
N SER A 353 7.25 -16.27 -14.10
CA SER A 353 7.01 -14.83 -14.06
C SER A 353 8.03 -14.19 -13.12
N LEU A 354 8.71 -13.14 -13.56
CA LEU A 354 9.64 -12.39 -12.71
C LEU A 354 9.02 -11.04 -12.38
N ALA A 355 9.16 -10.61 -11.13
CA ALA A 355 8.77 -9.29 -10.69
C ALA A 355 9.84 -8.69 -9.78
N THR A 356 10.28 -7.48 -10.09
CA THR A 356 11.12 -6.67 -9.21
C THR A 356 10.38 -5.38 -8.91
N MET A 357 10.21 -5.08 -7.63
CA MET A 357 9.51 -3.90 -7.15
C MET A 357 10.42 -3.14 -6.20
N GLY A 358 10.58 -1.84 -6.43
CA GLY A 358 11.26 -0.98 -5.45
C GLY A 358 10.41 -0.73 -4.20
N PRO A 359 11.00 -0.27 -3.09
CA PRO A 359 10.25 0.20 -1.93
C PRO A 359 9.29 1.30 -2.38
N GLN A 360 7.99 1.05 -2.21
CA GLN A 360 6.94 1.90 -2.78
C GLN A 360 6.64 3.14 -1.93
N LEU A 361 7.23 3.24 -0.75
CA LEU A 361 6.82 4.19 0.29
C LEU A 361 7.95 5.08 0.80
N GLY A 362 9.11 5.06 0.14
CA GLY A 362 10.29 5.80 0.58
C GLY A 362 11.13 5.00 1.57
N TYR A 363 11.92 5.73 2.37
CA TYR A 363 12.88 5.18 3.33
C TYR A 363 12.71 5.87 4.70
N TYR A 364 11.46 6.08 5.11
CA TYR A 364 11.15 6.88 6.30
C TYR A 364 11.49 6.10 7.56
N TYR A 365 11.90 6.80 8.63
CA TYR A 365 11.96 6.20 9.95
C TYR A 365 10.87 6.78 10.88
N PRO A 366 10.05 5.94 11.50
CA PRO A 366 9.87 4.53 11.16
C PRO A 366 9.12 4.38 9.82
N GLU A 367 9.23 3.22 9.19
CA GLU A 367 8.51 2.95 7.95
C GLU A 367 7.00 2.91 8.20
N ILE A 368 6.16 3.23 7.22
CA ILE A 368 4.70 3.32 7.43
C ILE A 368 4.00 1.95 7.39
N VAL A 369 4.63 0.93 6.77
CA VAL A 369 4.18 -0.48 6.71
C VAL A 369 5.17 -1.41 7.42
N GLN A 370 4.71 -2.46 8.09
CA GLN A 370 5.55 -3.40 8.87
C GLN A 370 5.52 -4.79 8.30
N GLN A 371 6.60 -5.53 8.55
CA GLN A 371 6.67 -6.97 8.33
C GLN A 371 6.02 -7.67 9.54
N ILE A 372 5.18 -8.69 9.31
CA ILE A 372 4.44 -9.43 10.34
C ILE A 372 3.94 -10.80 9.84
#